data_AF-A0A7W7W7R4-F1
#
_entry.id   AF-A0A7W7W7R4-F1
#
_cell.length_a   1.000
_cell.length_b   1.000
_cell.length_c   1.000
_cell.angle_alpha   90.00
_cell.angle_beta   90.00
_cell.angle_gamma   90.00
#
_symmetry.space_group_name_H-M   'P 1'
#
loop_
_entity.id
_entity.type
_entity.pdbx_description
1 polymer ?
#
loop_
_entity_poly.entity_id
_entity_poly.type
_entity_poly.pdbx_seq_one_letter_code
_entity_poly.pdbx_strand_id
1 'polypeptide(L)'
;MSNQDREQVVEHVKAAYAEGRFDKLEFDDRLERAMTARVHGDLMPIMHELYGSRPVAPAAYPPVTGWGAPGHHHHMRADTAGERLGAAAAHLLPLTGLLAIGPLIMLLAGGKTSPYIRKHAVEALNFQLTLLGATVLLAITFVGVVLMPVLWIGGVILSVVGGLAALGEGGFRYPLTLRLVK
;
A
#
# COMPACT_ATOMS: atom_id res chain seq x y z
N MET A 1 -34.44 -1.80 -13.67
CA MET A 1 -33.78 -0.80 -12.82
C MET A 1 -34.69 0.40 -12.82
N SER A 2 -35.25 0.79 -11.67
CA SER A 2 -36.08 1.99 -11.60
C SER A 2 -35.16 3.19 -11.81
N ASN A 3 -35.52 4.13 -12.68
CA ASN A 3 -34.78 5.40 -12.83
C ASN A 3 -34.61 6.10 -11.47
N GLN A 4 -35.55 5.86 -10.56
CA GLN A 4 -35.57 6.39 -9.21
C GLN A 4 -34.36 5.98 -8.35
N ASP A 5 -33.85 4.75 -8.50
CA ASP A 5 -32.69 4.27 -7.72
C ASP A 5 -31.40 4.95 -8.19
N ARG A 6 -31.28 5.23 -9.49
CA ARG A 6 -30.14 5.97 -10.06
C ARG A 6 -30.13 7.41 -9.57
N GLU A 7 -31.30 8.05 -9.57
CA GLU A 7 -31.45 9.44 -9.15
C GLU A 7 -31.14 9.62 -7.66
N GLN A 8 -31.57 8.69 -6.80
CA GLN A 8 -31.25 8.76 -5.36
C GLN A 8 -29.74 8.65 -5.09
N VAL A 9 -29.02 7.78 -5.81
CA VAL A 9 -27.57 7.64 -5.66
C VAL A 9 -26.85 8.89 -6.14
N VAL A 10 -27.27 9.48 -7.26
CA VAL A 10 -26.69 10.72 -7.80
C VAL A 10 -26.89 11.90 -6.85
N GLU A 11 -28.08 12.06 -6.27
CA GLU A 11 -28.35 13.13 -5.30
C GLU A 11 -27.53 12.96 -4.02
N HIS A 12 -27.34 11.72 -3.56
CA HIS A 12 -26.52 11.45 -2.38
C HIS A 12 -25.03 11.74 -2.63
N VAL A 13 -24.51 11.43 -3.82
CA VAL A 13 -23.12 11.76 -4.22
C VAL A 13 -22.90 13.28 -4.29
N LYS A 14 -23.88 14.03 -4.81
CA LYS A 14 -23.85 15.50 -4.82
C LYS A 14 -23.87 16.10 -3.41
N ALA A 15 -24.70 15.57 -2.51
CA ALA A 15 -24.78 16.02 -1.13
C ALA A 15 -23.44 15.84 -0.40
N ALA A 16 -22.79 14.68 -0.56
CA ALA A 16 -21.50 14.41 0.07
C ALA A 16 -20.34 15.26 -0.50
N TYR A 17 -20.40 15.65 -1.79
CA TYR A 17 -19.47 16.61 -2.38
C TYR A 17 -19.68 18.03 -1.81
N ALA A 18 -20.94 18.45 -1.62
CA ALA A 18 -21.26 19.74 -0.98
C ALA A 18 -20.81 19.80 0.49
N GLU A 19 -20.78 18.65 1.18
CA GLU A 19 -20.22 18.50 2.53
C GLU A 19 -18.69 18.46 2.57
N GLY A 20 -18.00 18.49 1.41
CA GLY A 20 -16.54 18.48 1.32
C GLY A 20 -15.89 17.15 1.71
N ARG A 21 -16.66 16.06 1.73
CA ARG A 21 -16.19 14.74 2.17
C ARG A 21 -15.36 13.99 1.12
N PHE A 22 -15.41 14.43 -0.14
CA PHE A 22 -14.71 13.84 -1.29
C PHE A 22 -14.18 14.95 -2.21
N ASP A 23 -13.03 14.73 -2.84
CA ASP A 23 -12.47 15.66 -3.82
C ASP A 23 -13.17 15.56 -5.19
N LYS A 24 -12.87 16.50 -6.10
CA LYS A 24 -13.50 16.55 -7.42
C LYS A 24 -13.20 15.31 -8.28
N LEU A 25 -12.01 14.74 -8.16
CA LEU A 25 -11.61 13.56 -8.94
C LEU A 25 -12.36 12.32 -8.45
N GLU A 26 -12.58 12.21 -7.15
CA GLU A 26 -13.36 11.16 -6.53
C GLU A 26 -14.86 11.31 -6.80
N PHE A 27 -15.38 12.54 -6.87
CA PHE A 27 -16.75 12.82 -7.32
C PHE A 27 -16.97 12.37 -8.76
N ASP A 28 -16.06 12.72 -9.67
CA ASP A 28 -16.18 12.39 -11.09
C ASP A 28 -16.19 10.85 -11.31
N ASP A 29 -15.31 10.11 -10.63
CA ASP A 29 -15.22 8.64 -10.72
C ASP A 29 -16.43 7.92 -10.08
N ARG A 30 -16.93 8.44 -8.95
CA ARG A 30 -18.15 7.90 -8.30
C ARG A 30 -19.41 8.20 -9.14
N LEU A 31 -19.49 9.36 -9.77
CA LEU A 31 -20.59 9.73 -10.66
C LEU A 31 -20.59 8.86 -11.92
N GLU A 32 -19.42 8.63 -12.52
CA GLU A 32 -19.28 7.77 -13.69
C GLU A 32 -19.68 6.32 -13.38
N ARG A 33 -19.24 5.77 -12.24
CA ARG A 33 -19.61 4.42 -11.80
C ARG A 33 -21.10 4.28 -11.51
N ALA A 34 -21.72 5.27 -10.88
CA ALA A 34 -23.17 5.30 -10.63
C ALA A 34 -23.99 5.35 -11.93
N MET A 35 -23.51 6.08 -12.94
CA MET A 35 -24.18 6.21 -14.23
C MET A 35 -23.99 4.98 -15.14
N THR A 36 -22.85 4.29 -15.00
CA THR A 36 -22.44 3.16 -15.87
C THR A 36 -22.93 1.79 -15.37
N ALA A 37 -23.27 1.67 -14.09
CA ALA A 37 -23.80 0.42 -13.51
C ALA A 37 -25.06 -0.07 -14.27
N ARG A 38 -25.01 -1.26 -14.87
CA ARG A 38 -26.09 -1.83 -15.69
C ARG A 38 -26.91 -2.93 -15.00
N VAL A 39 -26.46 -3.50 -13.87
CA VAL A 39 -27.14 -4.62 -13.18
C VAL A 39 -27.23 -4.39 -11.66
N HIS A 40 -28.35 -4.76 -11.04
CA HIS A 40 -28.65 -4.55 -9.61
C HIS A 40 -27.73 -5.36 -8.65
N GLY A 41 -27.09 -6.43 -9.15
CA GLY A 41 -26.12 -7.21 -8.39
C GLY A 41 -24.80 -6.47 -8.12
N ASP A 42 -24.45 -5.49 -8.96
CA ASP A 42 -23.21 -4.71 -8.83
C ASP A 42 -23.34 -3.53 -7.85
N LEU A 43 -24.58 -3.18 -7.43
CA LEU A 43 -24.83 -2.16 -6.42
C LEU A 43 -24.73 -2.70 -4.98
N MET A 44 -24.87 -4.01 -4.76
CA MET A 44 -24.86 -4.60 -3.41
C MET A 44 -23.55 -4.37 -2.64
N PRO A 45 -22.35 -4.47 -3.25
CA PRO A 45 -21.09 -4.13 -2.58
C PRO A 45 -21.01 -2.64 -2.20
N ILE A 46 -21.44 -1.78 -3.12
CA ILE A 46 -21.42 -0.31 -2.95
C ILE A 46 -22.41 0.14 -1.88
N MET A 47 -23.59 -0.47 -1.83
CA MET A 47 -24.60 -0.24 -0.80
C MET A 47 -24.14 -0.73 0.58
N HIS A 48 -23.43 -1.86 0.65
CA HIS A 48 -22.88 -2.38 1.90
C HIS A 48 -21.77 -1.48 2.45
N GLU A 49 -20.90 -0.97 1.59
CA GLU A 49 -19.87 0.03 1.95
C GLU A 49 -20.46 1.39 2.33
N LEU A 50 -21.58 1.78 1.73
CA LEU A 50 -22.20 3.09 1.96
C LEU A 50 -23.18 3.12 3.15
N TYR A 51 -23.80 1.99 3.52
CA TYR A 51 -24.81 1.90 4.60
C TYR A 51 -24.41 1.05 5.83
N GLY A 52 -23.28 0.34 5.83
CA GLY A 52 -23.05 -0.75 6.81
C GLY A 52 -21.71 -0.72 7.55
N SER A 53 -21.57 0.14 8.56
CA SER A 53 -20.68 -0.11 9.70
C SER A 53 -21.25 0.52 10.98
N ARG A 54 -22.39 0.01 11.44
CA ARG A 54 -22.75 0.13 12.87
C ARG A 54 -21.79 -0.78 13.64
N PRO A 55 -21.07 -0.30 14.67
CA PRO A 55 -20.28 -1.17 15.51
C PRO A 55 -21.24 -2.08 16.29
N VAL A 56 -21.21 -3.38 15.98
CA VAL A 56 -21.81 -4.40 16.85
C VAL A 56 -21.00 -4.38 18.14
N ALA A 57 -21.63 -4.00 19.26
CA ALA A 57 -21.02 -4.11 20.57
C ALA A 57 -20.57 -5.56 20.79
N PRO A 58 -19.29 -5.84 21.11
CA PRO A 58 -18.83 -7.21 21.29
C PRO A 58 -19.54 -7.84 22.48
N ALA A 59 -20.13 -9.01 22.26
CA ALA A 59 -20.57 -9.88 23.35
C ALA A 59 -19.38 -10.16 24.28
N ALA A 60 -19.57 -9.95 25.59
CA ALA A 60 -18.56 -10.18 26.61
C ALA A 60 -18.17 -11.67 26.63
N TYR A 61 -16.98 -11.99 26.13
CA TYR A 61 -16.34 -13.30 26.30
C TYR A 61 -15.46 -13.27 27.57
N PRO A 62 -15.41 -14.34 28.37
CA PRO A 62 -14.62 -14.36 29.60
C PRO A 62 -13.11 -14.20 29.34
N PRO A 63 -12.34 -13.64 30.29
CA PRO A 63 -10.95 -13.29 30.09
C PRO A 63 -10.05 -14.53 30.13
N VAL A 64 -9.42 -14.85 29.00
CA VAL A 64 -8.24 -15.74 28.97
C VAL A 64 -7.01 -14.90 29.28
N THR A 65 -6.46 -15.08 30.48
CA THR A 65 -5.21 -14.48 30.94
C THR A 65 -4.03 -15.09 30.17
N GLY A 66 -3.60 -14.40 29.11
CA GLY A 66 -2.37 -14.64 28.37
C GLY A 66 -1.75 -13.31 27.97
N TRP A 67 -0.49 -13.10 28.35
CA TRP A 67 0.25 -11.85 28.21
C TRP A 67 0.29 -11.36 26.76
N GLY A 68 -0.20 -10.12 26.55
CA GLY A 68 -0.13 -9.37 25.29
C GLY A 68 -1.47 -9.31 24.56
N ALA A 69 -2.29 -8.32 24.91
CA ALA A 69 -3.54 -8.04 24.21
C ALA A 69 -3.28 -7.82 22.70
N PRO A 70 -4.00 -8.52 21.80
CA PRO A 70 -4.02 -8.13 20.39
C PRO A 70 -4.88 -6.87 20.29
N GLY A 71 -4.25 -5.71 20.48
CA GLY A 71 -4.84 -4.45 20.06
C GLY A 71 -5.25 -4.60 18.60
N HIS A 72 -6.49 -4.22 18.26
CA HIS A 72 -7.08 -4.33 16.93
C HIS A 72 -6.03 -4.16 15.84
N HIS A 73 -5.57 -5.28 15.29
CA HIS A 73 -4.64 -5.25 14.20
C HIS A 73 -5.45 -4.89 12.95
N HIS A 74 -5.73 -3.61 12.74
CA HIS A 74 -5.81 -3.05 11.40
C HIS A 74 -4.44 -3.28 10.77
N HIS A 75 -4.22 -4.52 10.30
CA HIS A 75 -3.00 -4.95 9.66
C HIS A 75 -2.88 -4.19 8.34
N MET A 76 -2.25 -3.01 8.39
CA MET A 76 -1.72 -2.19 7.29
C MET A 76 -2.07 -2.72 5.89
N ARG A 77 -3.33 -2.60 5.53
CA ARG A 77 -3.80 -2.78 4.16
C ARG A 77 -3.73 -1.40 3.54
N ALA A 78 -3.39 -1.32 2.25
CA ALA A 78 -3.51 -0.06 1.55
C ALA A 78 -4.99 0.27 1.41
N ASP A 79 -5.40 1.40 1.95
CA ASP A 79 -6.78 1.87 1.95
C ASP A 79 -7.13 2.54 0.62
N THR A 80 -6.12 2.97 -0.16
CA THR A 80 -6.31 3.57 -1.49
C THR A 80 -5.36 3.01 -2.55
N ALA A 81 -5.73 3.14 -3.83
CA ALA A 81 -4.84 2.80 -4.95
C ALA A 81 -3.56 3.66 -4.96
N GLY A 82 -3.65 4.92 -4.54
CA GLY A 82 -2.51 5.82 -4.43
C GLY A 82 -1.46 5.33 -3.43
N GLU A 83 -1.89 4.72 -2.32
CA GLU A 83 -0.98 4.11 -1.35
C GLU A 83 -0.26 2.89 -1.91
N ARG A 84 -0.95 2.06 -2.69
CA ARG A 84 -0.37 0.90 -3.38
C ARG A 84 0.68 1.32 -4.39
N LEU A 85 0.34 2.31 -5.22
CA LEU A 85 1.26 2.90 -6.19
C LEU A 85 2.48 3.52 -5.50
N GLY A 86 2.25 4.25 -4.41
CA GLY A 86 3.32 4.84 -3.63
C GLY A 86 4.24 3.80 -2.99
N ALA A 87 3.68 2.77 -2.38
CA ALA A 87 4.45 1.67 -1.82
C ALA A 87 5.25 0.91 -2.90
N ALA A 88 4.65 0.67 -4.07
CA ALA A 88 5.33 0.07 -5.20
C ALA A 88 6.47 0.96 -5.71
N ALA A 89 6.26 2.27 -5.81
CA ALA A 89 7.28 3.22 -6.20
C ALA A 89 8.50 3.18 -5.27
N ALA A 90 8.30 2.96 -3.96
CA ALA A 90 9.39 2.80 -3.01
C ALA A 90 10.37 1.67 -3.38
N HIS A 91 9.85 0.59 -3.97
CA HIS A 91 10.64 -0.56 -4.42
C HIS A 91 11.22 -0.39 -5.83
N LEU A 92 10.52 0.34 -6.72
CA LEU A 92 10.87 0.44 -8.13
C LEU A 92 11.78 1.63 -8.48
N LEU A 93 11.68 2.75 -7.75
CA LEU A 93 12.55 3.92 -7.94
C LEU A 93 14.06 3.61 -7.87
N PRO A 94 14.56 2.70 -7.01
CA PRO A 94 15.97 2.30 -7.06
C PRO A 94 16.46 1.86 -8.45
N LEU A 95 15.59 1.27 -9.27
CA LEU A 95 15.94 0.74 -10.59
C LEU A 95 16.28 1.83 -11.60
N THR A 96 15.87 3.08 -11.37
CA THR A 96 16.20 4.22 -12.23
C THR A 96 17.57 4.84 -11.89
N GLY A 97 18.33 4.22 -10.98
CA GLY A 97 19.58 4.75 -10.45
C GLY A 97 19.41 5.55 -9.16
N LEU A 98 18.17 5.78 -8.71
CA LEU A 98 17.88 6.42 -7.43
C LEU A 98 17.97 5.42 -6.27
N LEU A 99 19.06 4.64 -6.17
CA LEU A 99 19.25 3.49 -5.27
C LEU A 99 18.59 3.63 -3.88
N ALA A 100 19.29 4.14 -2.87
CA ALA A 100 18.70 4.41 -1.55
C ALA A 100 17.84 5.70 -1.53
N ILE A 101 17.99 6.56 -2.54
CA ILE A 101 17.35 7.86 -2.61
C ILE A 101 15.85 7.73 -2.92
N GLY A 102 15.47 6.82 -3.81
CA GLY A 102 14.08 6.54 -4.21
C GLY A 102 13.19 6.17 -3.03
N PRO A 103 13.50 5.12 -2.25
CA PRO A 103 12.73 4.77 -1.07
C PRO A 103 12.80 5.85 0.01
N LEU A 104 13.90 6.60 0.12
CA LEU A 104 13.98 7.74 1.04
C LEU A 104 13.01 8.86 0.64
N ILE A 105 12.92 9.21 -0.65
CA ILE A 105 11.94 10.16 -1.17
C ILE A 105 10.53 9.68 -0.82
N MET A 106 10.22 8.40 -1.07
CA MET A 106 8.90 7.85 -0.78
C MET A 106 8.57 7.85 0.71
N LEU A 107 9.55 7.55 1.56
CA LEU A 107 9.43 7.61 3.02
C LEU A 107 9.11 9.03 3.50
N LEU A 108 9.76 10.05 2.91
CA LEU A 108 9.56 11.45 3.29
C LEU A 108 8.25 12.03 2.73
N ALA A 109 7.89 11.67 1.50
CA ALA A 109 6.72 12.19 0.79
C ALA A 109 5.41 11.51 1.22
N GLY A 110 5.39 10.18 1.28
CA GLY A 110 4.19 9.39 1.59
C GLY A 110 4.23 8.66 2.92
N GLY A 111 5.41 8.49 3.53
CA GLY A 111 5.54 7.75 4.79
C GLY A 111 5.02 8.49 6.03
N LYS A 112 4.79 9.81 5.95
CA LYS A 112 4.16 10.59 7.03
C LYS A 112 2.64 10.52 7.00
N THR A 113 2.07 10.31 5.83
CA THR A 113 0.63 10.28 5.57
C THR A 113 0.06 8.87 5.56
N SER A 114 0.84 7.87 5.12
CA SER A 114 0.41 6.48 5.03
C SER A 114 1.38 5.54 5.77
N PRO A 115 0.89 4.81 6.80
CA PRO A 115 1.65 3.73 7.44
C PRO A 115 2.05 2.61 6.46
N TYR A 116 1.22 2.36 5.44
CA TYR A 116 1.48 1.36 4.41
C TYR A 116 2.70 1.75 3.56
N ILE A 117 2.70 2.97 3.01
CA ILE A 117 3.84 3.51 2.26
C ILE A 117 5.09 3.52 3.13
N ARG A 118 4.97 3.98 4.39
CA ARG A 118 6.10 4.04 5.33
C ARG A 118 6.76 2.68 5.49
N LYS A 119 5.98 1.61 5.70
CA LYS A 119 6.49 0.26 5.88
C LYS A 119 7.27 -0.23 4.65
N HIS A 120 6.69 -0.08 3.46
CA HIS A 120 7.34 -0.50 2.22
C HIS A 120 8.59 0.34 1.92
N ALA A 121 8.54 1.64 2.18
CA ALA A 121 9.68 2.55 1.98
C ALA A 121 10.83 2.28 2.95
N VAL A 122 10.55 2.02 4.24
CA VAL A 122 11.59 1.64 5.21
C VAL A 122 12.21 0.30 4.85
N GLU A 123 11.40 -0.68 4.45
CA GLU A 123 11.89 -2.00 4.06
C GLU A 123 12.76 -1.95 2.78
N ALA A 124 12.33 -1.19 1.77
CA ALA A 124 13.12 -0.94 0.57
C ALA A 124 14.41 -0.16 0.86
N LEU A 125 14.37 0.85 1.73
CA LEU A 125 15.54 1.62 2.13
C LEU A 125 16.59 0.75 2.82
N ASN A 126 16.15 -0.08 3.77
CA ASN A 126 17.01 -1.05 4.45
C ASN A 126 17.65 -2.03 3.47
N PHE A 127 16.89 -2.52 2.49
CA PHE A 127 17.41 -3.40 1.45
C PHE A 127 18.47 -2.69 0.59
N GLN A 128 18.21 -1.46 0.14
CA GLN A 128 19.17 -0.70 -0.66
C GLN A 128 20.46 -0.41 0.09
N LEU A 129 20.38 -0.06 1.38
CA LEU A 129 21.55 0.08 2.26
C LEU A 129 22.33 -1.23 2.39
N THR A 130 21.62 -2.36 2.53
CA THR A 130 22.25 -3.68 2.62
C THR A 130 22.93 -4.05 1.31
N LEU A 131 22.27 -3.82 0.17
CA LEU A 131 22.81 -4.07 -1.16
C LEU A 131 24.04 -3.20 -1.44
N LEU A 132 24.02 -1.93 -1.05
CA LEU A 132 25.17 -1.02 -1.16
C LEU A 132 26.34 -1.49 -0.28
N GLY A 133 26.07 -1.87 0.97
CA GLY A 133 27.11 -2.41 1.86
C GLY A 133 27.74 -3.69 1.30
N ALA A 134 26.91 -4.62 0.82
CA ALA A 134 27.38 -5.83 0.14
C ALA A 134 28.19 -5.50 -1.12
N THR A 135 27.76 -4.50 -1.90
CA THR A 135 28.48 -4.02 -3.08
C THR A 135 29.88 -3.53 -2.71
N VAL A 136 30.02 -2.66 -1.69
CA VAL A 136 31.33 -2.16 -1.27
C VAL A 136 32.22 -3.30 -0.77
N LEU A 137 31.67 -4.25 0.00
CA LEU A 137 32.43 -5.38 0.55
C LEU A 137 32.94 -6.33 -0.53
N LEU A 138 32.09 -6.71 -1.49
CA LEU A 138 32.47 -7.62 -2.57
C LEU A 138 33.53 -7.01 -3.50
N ALA A 139 33.50 -5.69 -3.71
CA ALA A 139 34.43 -5.01 -4.59
C ALA A 139 35.91 -5.07 -4.12
N ILE A 140 36.16 -5.39 -2.85
CA ILE A 140 37.52 -5.48 -2.28
C ILE A 140 38.30 -6.67 -2.85
N THR A 141 37.62 -7.72 -3.30
CA THR A 141 38.25 -8.97 -3.77
C THR A 141 37.96 -9.22 -5.25
N PHE A 142 38.91 -9.82 -5.97
CA PHE A 142 38.69 -10.19 -7.38
C PHE A 142 37.50 -11.15 -7.55
N VAL A 143 37.37 -12.13 -6.65
CA VAL A 143 36.23 -13.07 -6.66
C VAL A 143 34.91 -12.33 -6.44
N GLY A 144 34.87 -11.37 -5.50
CA GLY A 144 33.65 -10.59 -5.25
C GLY A 144 33.25 -9.71 -6.44
N VAL A 145 34.22 -9.15 -7.18
CA VAL A 145 33.94 -8.41 -8.43
C VAL A 145 33.30 -9.32 -9.48
N VAL A 146 33.74 -10.57 -9.61
CA VAL A 146 33.13 -11.55 -10.53
C VAL A 146 31.70 -11.90 -10.11
N LEU A 147 31.40 -11.94 -8.81
CA LEU A 147 30.06 -12.22 -8.28
C LEU A 147 29.10 -11.01 -8.32
N MET A 148 29.60 -9.80 -8.58
CA MET A 148 28.78 -8.57 -8.60
C MET A 148 27.56 -8.64 -9.50
N PRO A 149 27.64 -9.11 -10.77
CA PRO A 149 26.47 -9.14 -11.64
C PRO A 149 25.35 -9.99 -11.04
N VAL A 150 25.67 -11.10 -10.37
CA VAL A 150 24.69 -11.98 -9.73
C VAL A 150 23.99 -11.27 -8.56
N LEU A 151 24.75 -10.56 -7.73
CA LEU A 151 24.20 -9.75 -6.63
C LEU A 151 23.21 -8.70 -7.15
N TRP A 152 23.60 -7.94 -8.17
CA TRP A 152 22.77 -6.88 -8.75
C TRP A 152 21.54 -7.43 -9.46
N ILE A 153 21.66 -8.52 -10.20
CA ILE A 153 20.51 -9.20 -10.81
C ILE A 153 19.52 -9.64 -9.73
N GLY A 154 20.00 -10.30 -8.66
CA GLY A 154 19.16 -10.68 -7.53
C GLY A 154 18.47 -9.47 -6.89
N GLY A 155 19.19 -8.36 -6.72
CA GLY A 155 18.63 -7.14 -6.14
C GLY A 155 17.57 -6.46 -7.02
N VAL A 156 17.77 -6.46 -8.35
CA VAL A 156 16.75 -5.99 -9.31
C VAL A 156 15.51 -6.86 -9.23
N ILE A 157 15.66 -8.19 -9.28
CA ILE A 157 14.53 -9.13 -9.19
C ILE A 157 13.74 -8.90 -7.91
N LEU A 158 14.41 -8.84 -6.76
CA LEU A 158 13.74 -8.62 -5.48
C LEU A 158 13.03 -7.25 -5.42
N SER A 159 13.59 -6.24 -6.07
CA SER A 159 12.98 -4.90 -6.14
C SER A 159 11.72 -4.90 -7.01
N VAL A 160 11.73 -5.59 -8.14
CA VAL A 160 10.53 -5.78 -8.97
C VAL A 160 9.46 -6.57 -8.21
N VAL A 161 9.83 -7.68 -7.56
CA VAL A 161 8.90 -8.49 -6.76
C VAL A 161 8.31 -7.67 -5.62
N GLY A 162 9.13 -6.85 -4.95
CA GLY A 162 8.65 -5.95 -3.90
C GLY A 162 7.64 -4.93 -4.42
N GLY A 163 7.90 -4.34 -5.58
CA GLY A 163 6.97 -3.43 -6.25
C GLY A 163 5.66 -4.10 -6.61
N LEU A 164 5.70 -5.29 -7.23
CA LEU A 164 4.50 -6.05 -7.59
C LEU A 164 3.72 -6.51 -6.35
N ALA A 165 4.40 -6.93 -5.30
CA ALA A 165 3.76 -7.31 -4.04
C ALA A 165 3.05 -6.14 -3.35
N ALA A 166 3.62 -4.93 -3.45
CA ALA A 166 3.02 -3.70 -2.91
C ALA A 166 1.79 -3.21 -3.70
N LEU A 167 1.64 -3.60 -4.97
CA LEU A 167 0.41 -3.36 -5.72
C LEU A 167 -0.75 -4.28 -5.28
N GLY A 168 -0.40 -5.46 -4.76
CA GLY A 168 -1.34 -6.40 -4.15
C GLY A 168 -1.75 -6.02 -2.73
N GLU A 169 -2.11 -7.02 -1.93
CA GLU A 169 -2.61 -6.83 -0.55
C GLU A 169 -1.62 -7.32 0.51
N GLY A 170 -0.36 -7.50 0.12
CA GLY A 170 0.67 -8.08 0.97
C GLY A 170 1.70 -7.06 1.44
N GLY A 171 2.20 -7.23 2.66
CA GLY A 171 3.44 -6.59 3.07
C GLY A 171 4.63 -7.38 2.54
N PHE A 172 5.43 -6.79 1.67
CA PHE A 172 6.66 -7.41 1.16
C PHE A 172 7.81 -7.24 2.15
N ARG A 173 8.69 -8.23 2.23
CA ARG A 173 9.93 -8.18 3.03
C ARG A 173 11.05 -8.77 2.20
N TYR A 174 12.16 -8.04 2.12
CA TYR A 174 13.30 -8.52 1.37
C TYR A 174 14.01 -9.64 2.15
N PRO A 175 14.35 -10.76 1.50
CA PRO A 175 15.27 -11.72 2.10
C PRO A 175 16.66 -11.07 2.25
N LEU A 176 17.39 -11.45 3.30
CA LEU A 176 18.77 -11.03 3.54
C LEU A 176 18.97 -9.51 3.74
N THR A 177 17.99 -8.81 4.33
CA THR A 177 18.06 -7.37 4.62
C THR A 177 18.43 -7.08 6.07
N LEU A 178 19.37 -6.15 6.28
CA LEU A 178 19.68 -5.58 7.59
C LEU A 178 18.71 -4.43 7.90
N ARG A 179 18.00 -4.53 9.04
CA ARG A 179 17.01 -3.53 9.47
C ARG A 179 17.66 -2.42 10.29
N LEU A 180 18.18 -1.42 9.59
CA LEU A 180 18.87 -0.27 10.18
C LEU A 180 17.87 0.82 10.59
N VAL A 181 16.88 1.08 9.73
CA VAL A 181 15.83 2.09 9.90
C VAL A 181 14.53 1.43 10.40
N LYS A 182 13.82 2.08 11.34
CA LYS A 182 12.54 1.63 11.95
C LYS A 182 11.41 2.61 11.68
#